data_AF-A0A7W0WUJ8-F1
#
_entry.id   AF-A0A7W0WUJ8-F1
#
_cell.length_a   1.000
_cell.length_b   1.000
_cell.length_c   1.000
_cell.angle_alpha   90.00
_cell.angle_beta   90.00
_cell.angle_gamma   90.00
#
_symmetry.space_group_name_H-M   'P 1'
#
loop_
_entity.id
_entity.type
_entity.pdbx_description
1 polymer ?
#
loop_
_entity_poly.entity_id
_entity_poly.type
_entity_poly.pdbx_seq_one_letter_code
_entity_poly.pdbx_strand_id
1 'polypeptide(L)'
;MKSLAILAIMALGCAGSAVREKTALTGDVIVKARANGAQRCAPVELAMAEAHNDFANHALDVGNYFEAKREAAIAESNAQAAFDKSPKEKCVAFGDLDNDGILDNVDKCPRVPEDLDGFEDTDGCPDLDNDKDGI
;
A
#
# COMPACT_ATOMS: atom_id res chain seq x y z
N MET A 1 -17.18 10.66 -55.61
CA MET A 1 -15.71 10.88 -55.61
C MET A 1 -15.41 12.06 -54.70
N LYS A 2 -14.38 11.94 -53.84
CA LYS A 2 -14.05 12.71 -52.60
C LYS A 2 -14.74 12.08 -51.37
N SER A 3 -14.29 10.99 -50.74
CA SER A 3 -12.92 10.54 -50.40
C SER A 3 -12.13 11.61 -49.65
N LEU A 4 -12.13 11.60 -48.31
CA LEU A 4 -11.09 10.94 -47.50
C LEU A 4 -11.31 11.22 -45.99
N ALA A 5 -11.52 10.12 -45.26
CA ALA A 5 -11.23 9.89 -43.84
C ALA A 5 -10.80 11.08 -42.96
N ILE A 6 -11.73 11.58 -42.14
CA ILE A 6 -11.44 12.27 -40.88
C ILE A 6 -11.58 11.23 -39.77
N LEU A 7 -10.56 10.42 -39.50
CA LEU A 7 -10.55 9.56 -38.31
C LEU A 7 -9.10 9.14 -37.96
N ALA A 8 -8.29 10.09 -37.50
CA ALA A 8 -6.92 9.79 -37.06
C ALA A 8 -6.48 10.72 -35.93
N ILE A 9 -7.26 10.85 -34.85
CA ILE A 9 -6.82 11.56 -33.64
C ILE A 9 -7.40 10.89 -32.38
N MET A 10 -6.97 9.68 -32.00
CA MET A 10 -7.23 9.10 -30.66
C MET A 10 -6.22 8.01 -30.25
N ALA A 11 -4.93 8.16 -30.55
CA ALA A 11 -3.92 7.14 -30.19
C ALA A 11 -2.75 7.64 -29.33
N LEU A 12 -2.72 8.93 -28.93
CA LEU A 12 -1.58 9.51 -28.20
C LEU A 12 -1.75 9.55 -26.67
N GLY A 13 -2.89 9.11 -26.12
CA GLY A 13 -3.20 9.21 -24.69
C GLY A 13 -2.90 7.98 -23.81
N CYS A 14 -2.63 6.81 -24.38
CA CYS A 14 -2.68 5.55 -23.62
C CYS A 14 -1.37 5.15 -22.89
N ALA A 15 -0.26 5.83 -23.14
CA ALA A 15 1.02 5.44 -22.54
C ALA A 15 1.01 5.68 -21.02
N GLY A 16 0.57 6.88 -20.60
CA GLY A 16 0.49 7.26 -19.18
C GLY A 16 -0.51 6.43 -18.36
N SER A 17 -1.63 6.00 -18.97
CA SER A 17 -2.64 5.20 -18.28
C SER A 17 -2.12 3.82 -17.87
N ALA A 18 -1.30 3.18 -18.71
CA ALA A 18 -0.70 1.88 -18.38
C ALA A 18 0.29 1.98 -17.21
N VAL A 19 1.06 3.08 -17.12
CA VAL A 19 1.97 3.28 -15.99
C VAL A 19 1.20 3.63 -14.71
N ARG A 20 0.12 4.41 -14.80
CA ARG A 20 -0.78 4.69 -13.65
C ARG A 20 -1.42 3.41 -13.12
N GLU A 21 -1.89 2.52 -13.99
CA GLU A 21 -2.41 1.21 -13.58
C GLU A 21 -1.33 0.38 -12.87
N LYS A 22 -0.11 0.37 -13.42
CA LYS A 22 1.02 -0.33 -12.80
C LYS A 22 1.40 0.22 -11.42
N THR A 23 1.45 1.55 -11.23
CA THR A 23 1.78 2.15 -9.93
C THR A 23 0.67 1.92 -8.89
N ALA A 24 -0.59 1.85 -9.33
CA ALA A 24 -1.71 1.45 -8.46
C ALA A 24 -1.58 0.00 -7.99
N LEU A 25 -1.34 -0.95 -8.90
CA LEU A 25 -1.11 -2.36 -8.56
C LEU A 25 0.12 -2.53 -7.66
N THR A 26 1.19 -1.78 -7.94
CA THR A 26 2.40 -1.77 -7.09
C THR A 26 2.08 -1.26 -5.69
N GLY A 27 1.22 -0.23 -5.57
CA GLY A 27 0.70 0.25 -4.29
C GLY A 27 -0.02 -0.83 -3.50
N ASP A 28 -0.89 -1.62 -4.15
CA ASP A 28 -1.59 -2.73 -3.49
C ASP A 28 -0.61 -3.79 -2.96
N VAL A 29 0.47 -4.08 -3.70
CA VAL A 29 1.52 -5.02 -3.25
C VAL A 29 2.28 -4.46 -2.05
N ILE A 30 2.61 -3.17 -2.06
CA ILE A 30 3.26 -2.48 -0.93
C ILE A 30 2.38 -2.57 0.33
N VAL A 31 1.07 -2.29 0.21
CA VAL A 31 0.11 -2.40 1.32
C VAL A 31 0.08 -3.83 1.86
N LYS A 32 0.01 -4.84 0.99
CA LYS A 32 0.04 -6.24 1.41
C LYS A 32 1.36 -6.63 2.09
N ALA A 33 2.50 -6.18 1.56
CA ALA A 33 3.80 -6.44 2.15
C ALA A 33 3.91 -5.81 3.56
N ARG A 34 3.43 -4.58 3.73
CA ARG A 34 3.35 -3.91 5.04
C ARG A 34 2.49 -4.70 6.02
N ALA A 35 1.30 -5.13 5.61
CA ALA A 35 0.41 -5.97 6.42
C ALA A 35 1.03 -7.35 6.76
N ASN A 36 1.95 -7.84 5.93
CA ASN A 36 2.73 -9.04 6.24
C ASN A 36 3.95 -8.77 7.13
N GLY A 37 4.11 -7.57 7.69
CA GLY A 37 5.24 -7.22 8.54
C GLY A 37 6.55 -6.99 7.79
N ALA A 38 6.50 -6.55 6.52
CA ALA A 38 7.70 -6.23 5.75
C ALA A 38 8.59 -5.18 6.40
N GLN A 39 8.05 -4.31 7.26
CA GLN A 39 8.85 -3.38 8.07
C GLN A 39 9.91 -4.08 8.94
N ARG A 40 9.67 -5.34 9.32
CA ARG A 40 10.59 -6.13 10.14
C ARG A 40 11.48 -7.04 9.30
N CYS A 41 10.91 -7.69 8.30
CA CYS A 41 11.60 -8.73 7.52
C CYS A 41 12.26 -8.24 6.23
N ALA A 42 11.74 -7.16 5.64
CA ALA A 42 12.20 -6.61 4.37
C ALA A 42 12.16 -5.06 4.37
N PRO A 43 12.73 -4.38 5.39
CA PRO A 43 12.58 -2.94 5.55
C PRO A 43 13.18 -2.14 4.40
N VAL A 44 14.28 -2.61 3.82
CA VAL A 44 14.96 -1.91 2.73
C VAL A 44 14.14 -2.01 1.44
N GLU A 45 13.65 -3.20 1.12
CA GLU A 45 12.83 -3.44 -0.06
C GLU A 45 11.51 -2.68 0.05
N LEU A 46 10.87 -2.69 1.22
CA LEU A 46 9.63 -1.93 1.44
C LEU A 46 9.87 -0.42 1.25
N ALA A 47 10.92 0.13 1.87
CA ALA A 47 11.24 1.56 1.75
C ALA A 47 11.59 1.96 0.30
N MET A 48 12.34 1.12 -0.41
CA MET A 48 12.64 1.34 -1.83
C MET A 48 11.37 1.28 -2.67
N ALA A 49 10.49 0.31 -2.44
CA ALA A 49 9.22 0.20 -3.15
C ALA A 49 8.35 1.45 -2.97
N GLU A 50 8.20 1.91 -1.72
CA GLU A 50 7.41 3.09 -1.37
C GLU A 50 7.97 4.36 -2.02
N ALA A 51 9.27 4.61 -1.86
CA ALA A 51 9.91 5.80 -2.40
C ALA A 51 9.82 5.86 -3.93
N HIS A 52 10.17 4.76 -4.61
CA HIS A 52 10.11 4.72 -6.07
C HIS A 52 8.66 4.80 -6.59
N ASN A 53 7.68 4.23 -5.89
CA ASN A 53 6.27 4.35 -6.31
C ASN A 53 5.76 5.79 -6.13
N ASP A 54 6.18 6.48 -5.07
CA ASP A 54 5.87 7.90 -4.87
C ASP A 54 6.49 8.78 -5.96
N PHE A 55 7.77 8.60 -6.26
CA PHE A 55 8.43 9.29 -7.39
C PHE A 55 7.76 9.00 -8.72
N ALA A 56 7.34 7.75 -8.97
CA ALA A 56 6.63 7.39 -10.18
C ALA A 56 5.30 8.15 -10.32
N ASN A 57 4.52 8.24 -9.24
CA ASN A 57 3.25 8.97 -9.21
C ASN A 57 3.47 10.47 -9.40
N HIS A 58 4.46 11.06 -8.70
CA HIS A 58 4.81 12.46 -8.88
C HIS A 58 5.21 12.76 -10.33
N ALA A 59 6.04 11.90 -10.93
CA ALA A 59 6.46 12.01 -12.33
C ALA A 59 5.26 11.93 -13.29
N LEU A 60 4.26 11.09 -13.02
CA LEU A 60 3.02 11.02 -13.81
C LEU A 60 2.21 12.31 -13.71
N ASP A 61 2.16 12.93 -12.54
CA ASP A 61 1.35 14.12 -12.28
C ASP A 61 1.94 15.38 -12.93
N VAL A 62 3.26 15.46 -13.03
CA VAL A 62 3.95 16.52 -13.79
C VAL A 62 4.09 16.20 -15.29
N GLY A 63 3.57 15.04 -15.74
CA GLY A 63 3.61 14.63 -17.15
C GLY A 63 4.95 14.05 -17.64
N ASN A 64 5.88 13.75 -16.73
CA ASN A 64 7.16 13.11 -17.05
C ASN A 64 7.01 11.57 -17.15
N TYR A 65 6.45 11.12 -18.26
CA TYR A 65 6.15 9.71 -18.50
C TYR A 65 7.37 8.78 -18.47
N PHE A 66 8.51 9.21 -19.03
CA PHE A 66 9.70 8.37 -19.12
C PHE A 66 10.32 8.11 -17.75
N GLU A 67 10.33 9.12 -16.89
CA GLU A 67 10.75 8.95 -15.50
C GLU A 67 9.76 8.08 -14.75
N ALA A 68 8.46 8.37 -14.84
CA ALA A 68 7.42 7.56 -14.22
C ALA A 68 7.56 6.07 -14.54
N LYS A 69 7.82 5.73 -15.80
CA LYS A 69 8.00 4.33 -16.22
C LYS A 69 9.24 3.67 -15.59
N ARG A 70 10.34 4.40 -15.44
CA ARG A 70 11.57 3.88 -14.81
C ARG A 70 11.35 3.65 -13.32
N GLU A 71 10.83 4.66 -12.64
CA GLU A 71 10.53 4.62 -11.21
C GLU A 71 9.53 3.50 -10.89
N ALA A 72 8.45 3.38 -11.68
CA ALA A 72 7.46 2.31 -11.50
C ALA A 72 8.05 0.90 -11.67
N ALA A 73 9.07 0.72 -12.51
CA ALA A 73 9.73 -0.58 -12.67
C ALA A 73 10.62 -0.93 -11.45
N ILE A 74 11.31 0.06 -10.89
CA ILE A 74 12.09 -0.13 -9.67
C ILE A 74 11.16 -0.39 -8.48
N ALA A 75 10.07 0.36 -8.38
CA ALA A 75 9.05 0.19 -7.36
C ALA A 75 8.45 -1.22 -7.38
N GLU A 76 8.04 -1.71 -8.56
CA GLU A 76 7.47 -3.06 -8.73
C GLU A 76 8.45 -4.15 -8.26
N SER A 77 9.71 -4.10 -8.72
CA SER A 77 10.69 -5.10 -8.33
C SER A 77 10.95 -5.13 -6.82
N ASN A 78 10.97 -3.96 -6.17
CA ASN A 78 11.15 -3.86 -4.73
C ASN A 78 9.89 -4.26 -3.96
N ALA A 79 8.70 -3.92 -4.46
CA ALA A 79 7.42 -4.30 -3.85
C ALA A 79 7.28 -5.83 -3.83
N GLN A 80 7.60 -6.50 -4.94
CA GLN A 80 7.58 -7.96 -5.00
C GLN A 80 8.63 -8.56 -4.06
N ALA A 81 9.84 -8.02 -4.03
CA ALA A 81 10.88 -8.48 -3.12
C ALA A 81 10.48 -8.29 -1.64
N ALA A 82 9.83 -7.18 -1.30
CA ALA A 82 9.31 -6.93 0.04
C ALA A 82 8.26 -7.98 0.41
N PHE A 83 7.28 -8.21 -0.47
CA PHE A 83 6.22 -9.20 -0.26
C PHE A 83 6.77 -10.62 -0.10
N ASP A 84 7.67 -11.05 -0.98
CA ASP A 84 8.25 -12.41 -0.96
C ASP A 84 9.12 -12.65 0.27
N LYS A 85 9.83 -11.60 0.73
CA LYS A 85 10.68 -11.66 1.94
C LYS A 85 9.88 -11.50 3.23
N SER A 86 8.61 -11.10 3.15
CA SER A 86 7.70 -10.99 4.29
C SER A 86 6.59 -12.04 4.24
N PRO A 87 6.87 -13.34 4.47
CA PRO A 87 5.82 -14.30 4.72
C PRO A 87 5.11 -13.93 6.03
N LYS A 88 3.78 -13.79 5.96
CA LYS A 88 2.94 -13.24 7.05
C LYS A 88 3.22 -13.93 8.38
N GLU A 89 3.32 -15.26 8.37
CA GLU A 89 3.48 -16.10 9.56
C GLU A 89 4.82 -15.90 10.29
N LYS A 90 5.78 -15.24 9.66
CA LYS A 90 7.13 -15.05 10.19
C LYS A 90 7.43 -13.60 10.59
N CYS A 91 6.72 -12.66 9.98
CA CYS A 91 7.14 -11.27 9.87
C CYS A 91 6.17 -10.30 10.54
N VAL A 92 4.88 -10.64 10.56
CA VAL A 92 3.96 -10.11 11.58
C VAL A 92 4.43 -10.69 12.90
N ALA A 93 4.59 -9.85 13.93
CA ALA A 93 5.06 -10.33 15.22
C ALA A 93 4.24 -11.55 15.63
N PHE A 94 4.88 -12.66 16.04
CA PHE A 94 4.19 -13.77 16.68
C PHE A 94 3.30 -13.18 17.79
N GLY A 95 1.98 -13.09 17.59
CA GLY A 95 1.12 -12.18 18.35
C GLY A 95 0.08 -11.59 17.42
N ASP A 96 0.03 -10.27 17.30
CA ASP A 96 -0.91 -9.39 16.58
C ASP A 96 -1.67 -9.94 15.32
N LEU A 97 -2.89 -10.46 15.51
CA LEU A 97 -3.74 -11.06 14.48
C LEU A 97 -4.54 -10.03 13.66
N ASP A 98 -4.93 -8.91 14.26
CA ASP A 98 -5.73 -7.85 13.64
C ASP A 98 -4.93 -6.63 13.18
N ASN A 99 -3.64 -6.58 13.52
CA ASN A 99 -2.65 -5.61 13.06
C ASN A 99 -2.87 -4.20 13.60
N ASP A 100 -3.36 -4.07 14.82
CA ASP A 100 -3.45 -2.79 15.52
C ASP A 100 -2.13 -2.39 16.24
N GLY A 101 -1.15 -3.30 16.29
CA GLY A 101 0.15 -3.10 16.91
C GLY A 101 0.25 -3.66 18.33
N ILE A 102 -0.81 -4.27 18.85
CA ILE A 102 -0.86 -4.95 20.15
C ILE A 102 -0.71 -6.45 19.89
N LEU A 103 0.14 -7.13 20.67
CA LEU A 103 0.36 -8.57 20.45
C LEU A 103 -0.83 -9.36 21.01
N ASP A 104 -1.33 -10.37 20.28
CA ASP A 104 -2.42 -11.27 20.74
C ASP A 104 -2.34 -11.77 22.18
N ASN A 105 -1.13 -11.92 22.73
CA ASN A 105 -0.94 -12.41 24.09
C ASN A 105 -1.18 -11.35 25.17
N VAL A 106 -1.25 -10.07 24.79
CA VAL A 106 -1.57 -8.92 25.65
C VAL A 106 -2.80 -8.14 25.17
N ASP A 107 -3.26 -8.40 23.96
CA ASP A 107 -4.48 -7.89 23.36
C ASP A 107 -5.73 -8.55 23.97
N LYS A 108 -6.69 -7.73 24.43
CA LYS A 108 -7.97 -8.21 24.95
C LYS A 108 -8.94 -8.63 23.84
N CYS A 109 -8.83 -8.05 22.65
CA CYS A 109 -9.59 -8.40 21.46
C CYS A 109 -8.70 -8.76 20.27
N PRO A 110 -8.00 -9.93 20.26
CA PRO A 110 -7.03 -10.36 19.23
C PRO A 110 -7.52 -10.53 17.78
N ARG A 111 -8.72 -10.05 17.45
CA ARG A 111 -9.35 -10.14 16.12
C ARG A 111 -10.12 -8.87 15.78
N VAL A 112 -10.13 -7.89 16.66
CA VAL A 112 -10.86 -6.63 16.53
C VAL A 112 -9.88 -5.53 16.84
N PRO A 113 -9.39 -4.80 15.82
CA PRO A 113 -8.36 -3.81 16.03
C PRO A 113 -8.87 -2.68 16.92
N GLU A 114 -8.00 -2.22 17.81
CA GLU A 114 -8.16 -1.03 18.65
C GLU A 114 -8.60 0.23 17.86
N ASP A 115 -9.47 1.06 18.44
CA ASP A 115 -9.78 2.39 17.91
C ASP A 115 -9.01 3.48 18.66
N LEU A 116 -7.92 3.96 18.05
CA LEU A 116 -7.01 4.95 18.64
C LEU A 116 -7.66 6.36 18.73
N ASP A 117 -8.64 6.52 19.61
CA ASP A 117 -9.46 7.71 19.79
C ASP A 117 -9.08 8.53 21.03
N GLY A 118 -8.11 8.05 21.82
CA GLY A 118 -7.59 8.73 23.00
C GLY A 118 -8.18 8.20 24.31
N PHE A 119 -9.01 7.16 24.26
CA PHE A 119 -9.56 6.45 25.40
C PHE A 119 -9.10 4.99 25.35
N GLU A 120 -8.65 4.46 26.50
CA GLU A 120 -8.10 3.10 26.72
C GLU A 120 -7.26 2.41 25.59
N ASP A 121 -6.68 3.16 24.62
CA ASP A 121 -5.90 2.80 23.40
C ASP A 121 -4.77 1.73 23.49
N THR A 122 -4.55 1.12 24.65
CA THR A 122 -3.48 0.15 24.89
C THR A 122 -3.99 -1.22 25.29
N ASP A 123 -5.30 -1.40 25.30
CA ASP A 123 -5.94 -2.61 25.81
C ASP A 123 -6.29 -3.62 24.71
N GLY A 124 -6.33 -3.16 23.46
CA GLY A 124 -6.53 -3.96 22.25
C GLY A 124 -8.00 -4.12 21.87
N CYS A 125 -8.92 -3.42 22.51
CA CYS A 125 -10.35 -3.51 22.22
C CYS A 125 -10.94 -2.12 21.97
N PRO A 126 -11.70 -1.94 20.87
CA PRO A 126 -12.31 -0.65 20.61
C PRO A 126 -13.34 -0.24 21.66
N ASP A 127 -13.31 1.04 22.03
CA ASP A 127 -14.13 1.64 23.06
C ASP A 127 -15.33 2.41 22.48
N LEU A 128 -16.45 1.70 22.29
CA LEU A 128 -17.64 2.28 21.66
C LEU A 128 -18.40 3.30 22.53
N ASP A 129 -18.11 3.37 23.83
CA ASP A 129 -18.79 4.22 24.83
C ASP A 129 -17.78 4.80 25.83
N ASN A 130 -17.00 5.79 25.38
CA ASN A 130 -15.90 6.39 26.16
C ASN A 130 -16.36 7.13 27.43
N ASP A 131 -17.58 7.65 27.48
CA ASP A 131 -18.12 8.40 28.62
C ASP A 131 -19.12 7.62 29.49
N LYS A 132 -19.44 6.38 29.10
CA LYS A 132 -20.22 5.40 29.87
C LYS A 132 -21.62 5.89 30.20
N ASP A 133 -22.23 6.69 29.32
CA ASP A 133 -23.56 7.25 29.51
C ASP A 133 -24.68 6.40 28.87
N GLY A 134 -24.30 5.33 28.17
CA GLY A 134 -25.20 4.29 27.67
C GLY A 134 -25.82 4.57 26.29
N ILE A 135 -25.06 5.22 25.40
CA ILE A 135 -25.38 5.35 23.96
C ILE A 135 -25.33 4.00 23.25
#